data_AF-A0A3D4CLA5-F1
#
_entry.id   AF-A0A3D4CLA5-F1
#
_cell.length_a   1.000
_cell.length_b   1.000
_cell.length_c   1.000
_cell.angle_alpha   90.00
_cell.angle_beta   90.00
_cell.angle_gamma   90.00
#
_symmetry.space_group_name_H-M   'P 1'
#
loop_
_entity.id
_entity.type
_entity.pdbx_description
1 polymer ?
#
loop_
_entity_poly.entity_id
_entity_poly.type
_entity_poly.pdbx_seq_one_letter_code
_entity_poly.pdbx_strand_id
1 'polypeptide(L)'
;VKDAIVDRFREETNKRPNVEKLNPDVKINLHISDDKCTLSLDSSGEPLFKRGYRFRGGEAPLKEDLAAGIILLSEWDKQTTFYDLFCGSGTLLIEAVMIATNTPAGYFRQIFGFQNWLSYDEDLYNRVKNEAD
;
A
#
# COMPACT_ATOMS: atom_id res chain seq x y z
N VAL A 1 3.12 -9.76 22.54
CA VAL A 1 3.73 -9.88 21.19
C VAL A 1 5.05 -9.12 21.08
N LYS A 2 5.07 -7.79 21.25
CA LYS A 2 6.31 -7.00 21.22
C LYS A 2 7.42 -7.59 22.10
N ASP A 3 7.13 -7.85 23.37
CA ASP A 3 8.17 -8.33 24.30
C ASP A 3 8.67 -9.71 23.91
N ALA A 4 7.79 -10.64 23.52
CA ALA A 4 8.17 -11.95 22.99
C ALA A 4 9.07 -11.86 21.74
N ILE A 5 8.82 -10.89 20.85
CA ILE A 5 9.70 -10.64 19.70
C ILE A 5 11.06 -10.11 20.18
N VAL A 6 11.06 -9.12 21.08
CA VAL A 6 12.30 -8.57 21.64
C VAL A 6 13.13 -9.64 22.34
N ASP A 7 12.50 -10.50 23.13
CA ASP A 7 13.15 -11.60 23.85
C ASP A 7 13.78 -12.58 22.86
N ARG A 8 13.04 -12.97 21.81
CA ARG A 8 13.57 -13.82 20.74
C ARG A 8 14.79 -13.21 20.05
N PHE A 9 14.75 -11.92 19.70
CA PHE A 9 15.89 -11.22 19.11
C PHE A 9 17.08 -11.15 20.08
N ARG A 10 16.82 -10.94 21.37
CA ARG A 10 17.85 -10.87 22.41
C ARG A 10 18.54 -12.22 22.59
N GLU A 11 17.80 -13.31 22.61
CA GLU A 11 18.33 -14.68 22.71
C GLU A 11 19.22 -15.03 21.52
N GLU A 12 18.80 -14.69 20.30
CA GLU A 12 19.50 -15.09 19.08
C GLU A 12 20.67 -14.15 18.72
N THR A 13 20.54 -12.84 18.99
CA THR A 13 21.51 -11.83 18.48
C THR A 13 22.24 -11.07 19.59
N ASN A 14 21.91 -11.30 20.86
CA ASN A 14 22.37 -10.52 22.01
C ASN A 14 22.07 -9.01 21.92
N LYS A 15 21.18 -8.59 21.02
CA LYS A 15 20.80 -7.19 20.81
C LYS A 15 19.29 -7.03 20.91
N ARG A 16 18.86 -5.92 21.50
CA ARG A 16 17.45 -5.51 21.53
C ARG A 16 17.14 -4.64 20.31
N PRO A 17 16.13 -4.99 19.49
CA PRO A 17 15.71 -4.13 18.40
C PRO A 17 15.07 -2.84 18.96
N ASN A 18 15.24 -1.73 18.25
CA ASN A 18 14.54 -0.49 18.57
C ASN A 18 13.06 -0.58 18.12
N VAL A 19 12.18 0.16 18.79
CA VAL A 19 10.75 0.22 18.45
C VAL A 19 10.37 1.67 18.17
N GLU A 20 10.15 1.98 16.89
CA GLU A 20 9.64 3.27 16.43
C GLU A 20 8.14 3.16 16.12
N LYS A 21 7.36 4.17 16.53
CA LYS A 21 5.90 4.16 16.36
C LYS A 21 5.45 4.82 15.06
N LEU A 22 6.18 5.84 14.60
CA LEU A 22 5.75 6.67 13.47
C LEU A 22 6.17 6.09 12.13
N ASN A 23 7.44 5.69 12.00
CA ASN A 23 7.99 5.15 10.76
C ASN A 23 8.88 3.93 11.05
N PRO A 24 8.29 2.78 11.42
CA PRO A 24 9.06 1.56 11.65
C PRO A 24 9.54 0.94 10.34
N ASP A 25 10.75 0.38 10.34
CA ASP A 25 11.29 -0.36 9.19
C ASP A 25 10.46 -1.61 8.88
N VAL A 26 10.01 -2.30 9.93
CA VAL A 26 9.17 -3.51 9.84
C VAL A 26 7.95 -3.32 10.72
N LYS A 27 6.76 -3.43 10.11
CA LYS A 27 5.48 -3.43 10.83
C LYS A 27 4.94 -4.85 10.91
N ILE A 28 4.54 -5.24 12.11
CA ILE A 28 4.04 -6.58 12.44
C ILE A 28 2.58 -6.43 12.87
N ASN A 29 1.70 -7.14 12.19
CA ASN A 29 0.27 -7.12 12.46
C ASN A 29 -0.13 -8.39 13.21
N LEU A 30 -0.91 -8.21 14.28
CA LEU A 30 -1.53 -9.29 15.03
C LEU A 30 -3.04 -9.18 14.83
N HIS A 31 -3.64 -10.20 14.22
CA HIS A 31 -5.08 -10.30 14.10
C HIS A 31 -5.57 -11.46 14.98
N ILE A 32 -6.51 -11.17 15.88
CA ILE A 32 -7.12 -12.17 16.76
C ILE A 32 -8.60 -12.24 16.42
N SER A 33 -9.06 -13.44 16.08
CA SER A 33 -10.46 -13.76 15.86
C SER A 33 -10.77 -15.03 16.64
N ASP A 34 -11.65 -14.91 17.64
CA ASP A 34 -11.97 -15.99 18.58
C ASP A 34 -10.70 -16.56 19.25
N ASP A 35 -10.42 -17.85 19.02
CA ASP A 35 -9.26 -18.57 19.52
C ASP A 35 -8.07 -18.59 18.54
N LYS A 36 -8.22 -17.94 17.37
CA LYS A 36 -7.18 -17.92 16.32
C LYS A 36 -6.41 -16.62 16.34
N CYS A 37 -5.09 -16.77 16.31
CA CYS A 37 -4.14 -15.69 16.28
C CYS A 37 -3.31 -15.75 14.99
N THR A 38 -3.38 -14.71 14.17
CA THR A 38 -2.59 -14.59 12.94
C THR A 38 -1.56 -13.48 13.11
N LEU A 39 -0.28 -13.83 12.96
CA LEU A 39 0.83 -12.88 12.95
C LEU A 39 1.32 -12.71 11.51
N SER A 40 1.42 -11.47 11.03
CA SER A 40 1.86 -11.17 9.66
C SER A 40 2.81 -9.97 9.62
N LEU A 41 3.66 -9.95 8.58
CA LEU A 41 4.50 -8.80 8.25
C LEU A 41 3.79 -7.92 7.22
N ASP A 42 3.80 -6.61 7.44
CA ASP A 42 3.26 -5.64 6.48
C ASP A 42 4.27 -5.40 5.36
N SER A 43 3.94 -5.86 4.15
CA SER A 43 4.74 -5.64 2.95
C SER A 43 4.47 -4.27 2.30
N SER A 44 3.37 -3.62 2.63
CA SER A 44 2.92 -2.37 1.98
C SER A 44 3.50 -1.13 2.65
N GLY A 45 3.64 -1.16 3.98
CA GLY A 45 4.10 -0.02 4.78
C GLY A 45 2.99 1.02 4.98
N GLU A 46 2.94 2.03 4.11
CA GLU A 46 1.82 2.97 4.06
C GLU A 46 0.59 2.29 3.40
N PRO A 47 -0.65 2.61 3.83
CA PRO A 47 -1.85 2.06 3.20
C PRO A 47 -1.85 2.22 1.68
N LEU A 48 -2.30 1.18 0.96
CA LEU A 48 -2.19 1.14 -0.50
C LEU A 48 -3.02 2.21 -1.22
N PHE A 49 -4.14 2.67 -0.63
CA PHE A 49 -4.91 3.78 -1.18
C PHE A 49 -4.08 5.06 -1.33
N LYS A 50 -3.00 5.23 -0.56
CA LYS A 50 -2.05 6.33 -0.79
C LYS A 50 -1.21 6.01 -2.02
N ARG A 51 -1.71 6.31 -3.22
CA ARG A 51 -1.03 6.02 -4.50
C ARG A 51 0.24 6.85 -4.73
N GLY A 52 0.36 8.00 -4.07
CA GLY A 52 1.52 8.90 -4.18
C GLY A 52 1.30 10.12 -5.09
N TYR A 53 0.23 10.16 -5.88
CA TYR A 53 -0.09 11.33 -6.71
C TYR A 53 -0.72 12.49 -5.92
N ARG A 54 -1.26 12.22 -4.72
CA ARG A 54 -1.97 13.21 -3.91
C ARG A 54 -1.05 13.83 -2.85
N PHE A 55 -0.67 15.08 -3.06
CA PHE A 55 0.13 15.86 -2.09
C PHE A 55 -0.70 16.53 -0.98
N ARG A 56 -1.96 16.88 -1.26
CA ARG A 56 -2.92 17.44 -0.29
C ARG A 56 -4.30 16.81 -0.50
N GLY A 57 -4.90 16.29 0.56
CA GLY A 57 -6.31 15.88 0.55
C GLY A 57 -7.22 17.09 0.74
N GLY A 58 -8.38 17.09 0.07
CA GLY A 58 -9.48 17.99 0.45
C GLY A 58 -10.05 17.62 1.84
N GLU A 59 -11.16 18.24 2.24
CA GLU A 59 -11.73 17.99 3.59
C GLU A 59 -12.24 16.55 3.80
N ALA A 60 -12.62 15.83 2.73
CA ALA A 60 -13.05 14.43 2.81
C ALA A 60 -12.93 13.71 1.46
N PRO A 61 -11.73 13.50 0.92
CA PRO A 61 -11.59 12.86 -0.39
C PRO A 61 -11.96 11.38 -0.31
N LEU A 62 -12.65 10.90 -1.34
CA LEU A 62 -12.84 9.47 -1.59
C LEU A 62 -11.46 8.78 -1.60
N LYS A 63 -11.37 7.62 -0.92
CA LYS A 63 -10.17 6.80 -0.97
C LYS A 63 -9.98 6.24 -2.38
N GLU A 64 -8.74 6.24 -2.82
CA GLU A 64 -8.30 5.87 -4.16
C GLU A 64 -8.63 4.40 -4.50
N ASP A 65 -8.49 3.49 -3.53
CA ASP A 65 -8.87 2.09 -3.67
C ASP A 65 -10.38 1.88 -3.87
N LEU A 66 -11.19 2.63 -3.11
CA LEU A 66 -12.64 2.61 -3.26
C LEU A 66 -13.07 3.23 -4.61
N ALA A 67 -12.42 4.32 -5.03
CA ALA A 67 -12.67 4.93 -6.34
C ALA A 67 -12.39 3.95 -7.49
N ALA A 68 -11.25 3.27 -7.46
CA ALA A 68 -10.92 2.22 -8.42
C ALA A 68 -11.97 1.10 -8.42
N GLY A 69 -12.39 0.64 -7.23
CA GLY A 69 -13.43 -0.39 -7.08
C GLY A 69 -14.76 0.03 -7.71
N ILE A 70 -15.20 1.27 -7.51
CA ILE A 70 -16.43 1.81 -8.10
C ILE A 70 -16.36 1.82 -9.63
N ILE A 71 -15.23 2.22 -10.21
CA ILE A 71 -15.03 2.27 -11.67
C ILE A 71 -15.01 0.85 -12.26
N LEU A 72 -14.36 -0.11 -11.59
CA LEU A 72 -14.37 -1.50 -12.05
C LEU A 72 -15.76 -2.12 -11.97
N LEU A 73 -16.54 -1.77 -10.95
CA LEU A 73 -17.93 -2.22 -10.78
C LEU A 73 -18.91 -1.54 -11.75
N SER A 74 -18.57 -0.38 -12.32
CA SER A 74 -19.44 0.29 -13.30
C SER A 74 -19.38 -0.34 -14.70
N GLU A 75 -18.51 -1.33 -14.91
CA GLU A 75 -18.26 -1.99 -16.20
C GLU A 75 -17.93 -0.99 -17.32
N TRP A 76 -17.33 0.15 -16.97
CA TRP A 76 -16.90 1.14 -17.95
C TRP A 76 -15.87 0.54 -18.91
N ASP A 77 -16.10 0.71 -20.22
CA ASP A 77 -15.34 0.08 -21.30
C ASP A 77 -13.97 0.72 -21.56
N LYS A 78 -13.62 1.75 -20.80
CA LYS A 78 -12.35 2.51 -20.87
C LYS A 78 -12.17 3.31 -22.18
N GLN A 79 -13.17 3.32 -23.05
CA GLN A 79 -13.13 3.96 -24.37
C GLN A 79 -14.17 5.08 -24.48
N THR A 80 -15.35 4.86 -23.91
CA THR A 80 -16.40 5.87 -23.80
C THR A 80 -15.99 7.00 -22.87
N THR A 81 -16.49 8.20 -23.13
CA THR A 81 -16.18 9.36 -22.29
C THR A 81 -16.67 9.14 -20.86
N PHE A 82 -15.75 9.26 -19.90
CA PHE A 82 -16.05 9.15 -18.48
C PHE A 82 -16.36 10.53 -17.90
N TYR A 83 -17.50 10.67 -17.25
CA TYR A 83 -17.94 11.92 -16.61
C TYR A 83 -18.03 11.76 -15.10
N ASP A 84 -17.40 12.68 -14.38
CA ASP A 84 -17.61 12.89 -12.95
C ASP A 84 -18.14 14.32 -12.74
N LEU A 85 -19.45 14.44 -12.52
CA LEU A 85 -20.15 15.74 -12.44
C LEU A 85 -19.90 16.47 -11.10
N PHE A 86 -19.34 15.78 -10.11
CA PHE A 86 -19.08 16.34 -8.77
C PHE A 86 -17.67 15.97 -8.31
N CYS A 87 -16.70 16.18 -9.19
CA CYS A 87 -15.40 15.53 -9.11
C CYS A 87 -14.55 15.88 -7.88
N GLY A 88 -14.83 16.98 -7.19
CA GLY A 88 -14.12 17.37 -5.97
C GLY A 88 -12.60 17.37 -6.18
N SER A 89 -11.89 16.47 -5.49
CA SER A 89 -10.44 16.27 -5.62
C SER A 89 -10.00 15.49 -6.88
N GLY A 90 -10.92 15.14 -7.77
CA GLY A 90 -10.68 14.42 -9.02
C GLY A 90 -10.35 12.93 -8.87
N THR A 91 -10.65 12.30 -7.73
CA THR A 91 -10.21 10.92 -7.43
C THR A 91 -10.69 9.90 -8.47
N LEU A 92 -11.98 9.95 -8.83
CA LEU A 92 -12.54 9.03 -9.82
C LEU A 92 -11.91 9.25 -11.20
N LEU A 93 -11.67 10.50 -11.59
CA LEU A 93 -11.04 10.81 -12.88
C LEU A 93 -9.59 10.32 -12.95
N ILE A 94 -8.81 10.49 -11.87
CA ILE A 94 -7.42 10.03 -11.81
C ILE A 94 -7.37 8.50 -11.87
N GLU A 95 -8.16 7.80 -11.05
CA GLU A 95 -8.20 6.33 -11.07
C GLU A 95 -8.75 5.79 -12.40
N ALA A 96 -9.72 6.47 -13.02
CA ALA A 96 -10.23 6.09 -14.34
C ALA A 96 -9.16 6.19 -15.42
N VAL A 97 -8.35 7.26 -15.41
CA VAL A 97 -7.20 7.39 -16.33
C VAL A 97 -6.21 6.26 -16.07
N MET A 98 -5.81 6.02 -14.82
CA MET A 98 -4.87 4.93 -14.48
C MET A 98 -5.37 3.56 -14.95
N ILE A 99 -6.67 3.28 -14.78
CA ILE A 99 -7.30 2.04 -15.27
C ILE A 99 -7.31 1.98 -16.80
N ALA A 100 -7.62 3.08 -17.48
CA ALA A 100 -7.69 3.15 -18.94
C ALA A 100 -6.31 3.03 -19.60
N THR A 101 -5.27 3.59 -18.99
CA THR A 101 -3.88 3.53 -19.47
C THR A 101 -3.13 2.29 -18.97
N ASN A 102 -3.80 1.40 -18.22
CA ASN A 102 -3.18 0.24 -17.57
C ASN A 102 -1.98 0.61 -16.68
N THR A 103 -2.01 1.81 -16.08
CA THR A 103 -0.95 2.27 -15.19
C THR A 103 -1.08 1.56 -13.84
N PRO A 104 0.01 0.97 -13.30
CA PRO A 104 -0.03 0.29 -12.01
C PRO A 104 -0.46 1.21 -10.87
N ALA A 105 -1.29 0.71 -9.95
CA ALA A 105 -1.71 1.47 -8.77
C ALA A 105 -0.52 1.95 -7.90
N GLY A 106 0.60 1.22 -7.94
CA GLY A 106 1.82 1.56 -7.23
C GLY A 106 2.74 2.56 -7.95
N TYR A 107 2.41 3.01 -9.16
CA TYR A 107 3.33 3.75 -10.05
C TYR A 107 4.00 4.96 -9.39
N PHE A 108 3.24 5.78 -8.66
CA PHE A 108 3.78 6.97 -7.99
C PHE A 108 4.35 6.70 -6.59
N ARG A 109 4.24 5.47 -6.08
CA ARG A 109 4.76 5.11 -4.76
C ARG A 109 6.27 4.91 -4.84
N GLN A 110 6.98 5.47 -3.86
CA GLN A 110 8.44 5.39 -3.79
C GLN A 110 8.91 4.20 -2.96
N ILE A 111 8.19 3.88 -1.88
CA ILE A 111 8.64 2.92 -0.86
C ILE A 111 7.51 1.93 -0.55
N PHE A 112 7.90 0.67 -0.38
CA PHE A 112 7.05 -0.39 0.18
C PHE A 112 7.71 -0.99 1.42
N GLY A 113 6.90 -1.49 2.35
CA GLY A 113 7.39 -2.11 3.59
C GLY A 113 8.29 -3.33 3.37
N PHE A 114 8.08 -4.09 2.30
CA PHE A 114 8.92 -5.25 1.97
C PHE A 114 10.36 -4.89 1.59
N GLN A 115 10.64 -3.64 1.19
CA GLN A 115 11.99 -3.21 0.80
C GLN A 115 12.97 -3.18 1.98
N ASN A 116 12.45 -3.18 3.21
CA ASN A 116 13.26 -3.26 4.44
C ASN A 116 13.51 -4.71 4.90
N TRP A 117 12.99 -5.72 4.19
CA TRP A 117 13.13 -7.11 4.60
C TRP A 117 14.49 -7.67 4.19
N LEU A 118 15.01 -8.61 4.98
CA LEU A 118 16.29 -9.28 4.68
C LEU A 118 16.28 -10.02 3.34
N SER A 119 15.09 -10.42 2.86
CA SER A 119 14.89 -11.12 1.60
C SER A 119 14.57 -10.16 0.44
N TYR A 120 14.70 -8.84 0.62
CA TYR A 120 14.47 -7.89 -0.46
C TYR A 120 15.51 -8.07 -1.57
N ASP A 121 15.02 -8.17 -2.80
CA ASP A 121 15.82 -8.27 -4.01
C ASP A 121 15.51 -7.04 -4.90
N GLU A 122 16.45 -6.12 -4.94
CA GLU A 122 16.33 -4.88 -5.71
C GLU A 122 16.27 -5.13 -7.22
N ASP A 123 17.02 -6.11 -7.73
CA ASP A 123 17.03 -6.45 -9.15
C ASP A 123 15.69 -7.05 -9.58
N LEU A 124 15.10 -7.91 -8.75
CA LEU A 124 13.76 -8.43 -8.97
C LEU A 124 12.71 -7.33 -8.94
N TYR A 125 12.77 -6.43 -7.96
CA TYR A 125 11.84 -5.31 -7.86
C TYR A 125 11.92 -4.41 -9.09
N ASN A 126 13.13 -4.03 -9.52
CA ASN A 126 13.33 -3.22 -10.71
C ASN A 126 12.83 -3.91 -11.97
N ARG A 127 12.99 -5.24 -12.08
CA ARG A 127 12.45 -6.02 -13.20
C ARG A 127 10.93 -5.95 -13.27
N VAL A 128 10.25 -6.21 -12.14
CA VAL A 128 8.79 -6.15 -12.05
C VAL A 128 8.29 -4.73 -12.33
N LYS A 129 8.98 -3.71 -11.81
CA LYS A 129 8.63 -2.32 -12.03
C LYS A 129 8.76 -1.93 -13.51
N ASN A 130 9.86 -2.28 -14.16
CA ASN A 130 10.08 -2.01 -15.58
C ASN A 130 9.13 -2.77 -16.52
N GLU A 131 8.58 -3.91 -16.09
CA GLU A 131 7.56 -4.65 -16.84
C GLU A 131 6.17 -3.99 -16.73
N ALA A 132 5.91 -3.31 -15.61
CA ALA A 132 4.61 -2.74 -15.28
C ALA A 132 4.46 -1.26 -15.67
N ASP A 133 5.56 -0.48 -15.62
CA ASP A 133 5.63 0.94 -15.99
C ASP A 133 5.66 1.14 -17.52
#